data_AF-A0A2N2JHA4-F1
#
_entry.id   AF-A0A2N2JHA4-F1
#
_cell.length_a   1.000
_cell.length_b   1.000
_cell.length_c   1.000
_cell.angle_alpha   90.00
_cell.angle_beta   90.00
_cell.angle_gamma   90.00
#
_symmetry.space_group_name_H-M   'P 1'
#
loop_
_entity.id
_entity.type
_entity.pdbx_description
1 polymer ?
#
loop_
_entity_poly.entity_id
_entity_poly.type
_entity_poly.pdbx_seq_one_letter_code
_entity_poly.pdbx_strand_id
1 'polypeptide(L)'
;MNVLRSCAVALCLVSLIGACDDGVGSMSDRGFDGPGVAVNLAALNLVGVGDVVWDVEVRNGAASPGEVVWQRRITSSGYGDGAGSASYVGPCDADLPNNVVRVWVVGIYEDAVASSGQFNSGAATGVGVVGGAALDFQNPTAGGVPLTRAVTCRENADVAVAFDVSLMRPARQGFFDIAVNFNDIFCSAKFDCCNATGGGCDDIELLFDEGGARARTFVLGLACTAGTGDDVATELYLDRLALDCSSPGTGTFAADLLVSAGGPNPGNQCTPGALSGCAAIAEPGGLDADLYLFQAAVYRGEEALTSGGLAAHKTYWNVALGVRAPISGCHLRTRATADNGANADDHVDGGTVDGGTVYPFIGWDVDLGSCQAEQLDVSAMVASGYTALSDTGTTFDYAWAPGAPPARVCPPGWLLIGDTCVDNVDLIVNGTFDGDVSSWTGALGSWSAGGHATIATGGTGGTDYFRQTVTTIPGVDYLLTWDVVSLAGPGGVESYVFATNSTENPRNGVKLNPATHTAAAGTGFTYAFTAQTTQTNIVLATEVQVGSSTLDNVTLFIAP
;
A
#
# COMPACT_ATOMS: atom_id res chain seq x y z
N MET A 1 63.27 3.54 -2.85
CA MET A 1 63.39 2.47 -3.88
C MET A 1 61.96 2.12 -4.28
N ASN A 2 61.41 2.84 -5.27
CA ASN A 2 61.22 2.39 -6.66
C ASN A 2 60.53 1.02 -6.68
N VAL A 3 59.29 0.87 -7.15
CA VAL A 3 58.90 1.03 -8.56
C VAL A 3 57.42 1.45 -8.69
N LEU A 4 57.18 2.54 -9.43
CA LEU A 4 55.87 2.88 -10.02
C LEU A 4 55.55 1.93 -11.19
N ARG A 5 54.32 1.45 -11.27
CA ARG A 5 53.73 0.94 -12.53
C ARG A 5 52.46 1.73 -12.85
N SER A 6 52.58 2.59 -13.85
CA SER A 6 51.47 3.22 -14.55
C SER A 6 50.80 2.20 -15.47
N CYS A 7 49.50 1.98 -15.30
CA CYS A 7 48.65 1.37 -16.32
C CYS A 7 47.81 2.49 -16.95
N ALA A 8 48.01 2.68 -18.26
CA ALA A 8 47.21 3.56 -19.08
C ALA A 8 45.82 2.93 -19.29
N VAL A 9 44.76 3.63 -18.91
CA VAL A 9 43.38 3.29 -19.25
C VAL A 9 43.09 3.95 -20.60
N ALA A 10 42.90 3.13 -21.63
CA ALA A 10 42.43 3.56 -22.93
C ALA A 10 40.91 3.77 -22.87
N LEU A 11 40.49 5.01 -23.12
CA LEU A 11 39.10 5.44 -23.20
C LEU A 11 38.51 5.00 -24.56
N CYS A 12 37.75 3.90 -24.59
CA CYS A 12 36.90 3.56 -25.73
C CYS A 12 35.51 4.18 -25.51
N LEU A 13 35.27 5.35 -26.11
CA LEU A 13 33.91 5.87 -26.33
C LEU A 13 33.28 5.05 -27.46
N VAL A 14 32.36 4.14 -27.12
CA VAL A 14 31.44 3.53 -28.10
C VAL A 14 30.06 4.10 -27.82
N SER A 15 29.63 5.01 -28.69
CA SER A 15 28.28 5.57 -28.72
C SER A 15 27.33 4.54 -29.33
N LEU A 16 26.68 3.72 -28.49
CA LEU A 16 25.54 2.90 -28.89
C LEU A 16 24.27 3.77 -28.84
N ILE A 17 23.99 4.46 -29.94
CA ILE A 17 22.65 4.98 -30.22
C ILE A 17 21.88 3.81 -30.84
N GLY A 18 21.26 2.99 -29.98
CA GLY A 18 20.25 2.03 -30.39
C GLY A 18 18.95 2.77 -30.62
N ALA A 19 18.67 3.13 -31.88
CA ALA A 19 17.34 3.55 -32.29
C ALA A 19 16.41 2.33 -32.17
N CYS A 20 15.41 2.41 -31.30
CA CYS A 20 14.23 1.56 -31.39
C CYS A 20 13.47 2.04 -32.65
N ASP A 21 13.66 1.32 -33.75
CA ASP A 21 12.87 1.49 -34.96
C ASP A 21 11.52 0.80 -34.69
N ASP A 22 10.43 1.57 -34.67
CA ASP A 22 9.03 1.08 -34.62
C ASP A 22 8.64 0.42 -35.95
N GLY A 23 9.54 -0.40 -36.50
CA GLY A 23 9.28 -1.25 -37.62
C GLY A 23 8.19 -2.23 -37.23
N VAL A 24 6.96 -1.91 -37.61
CA VAL A 24 5.80 -2.81 -37.54
C VAL A 24 6.14 -4.02 -38.40
N GLY A 25 6.83 -4.99 -37.80
CA GLY A 25 7.12 -6.28 -38.41
C GLY A 25 5.81 -6.83 -38.91
N SER A 26 5.80 -7.26 -40.18
CA SER A 26 4.64 -7.93 -40.79
C SER A 26 4.10 -8.97 -39.82
N MET A 27 2.81 -8.87 -39.47
CA MET A 27 2.13 -9.77 -38.51
C MET A 27 2.25 -11.27 -38.89
N SER A 28 2.76 -11.59 -40.08
CA SER A 28 2.99 -12.92 -40.62
C SER A 28 4.02 -13.78 -39.88
N ASP A 29 4.90 -13.20 -39.04
CA ASP A 29 5.96 -13.97 -38.38
C ASP A 29 5.54 -14.63 -37.05
N ARG A 30 4.29 -14.43 -36.60
CA ARG A 30 3.79 -14.95 -35.31
C ARG A 30 3.40 -16.43 -35.33
N GLY A 31 3.33 -17.05 -36.51
CA GLY A 31 2.96 -18.46 -36.68
C GLY A 31 1.46 -18.75 -36.52
N PHE A 32 0.61 -17.72 -36.47
CA PHE A 32 -0.85 -17.81 -36.53
C PHE A 32 -1.44 -16.58 -37.22
N ASP A 33 -2.58 -16.75 -37.87
CA ASP A 33 -3.38 -15.67 -38.46
C ASP A 33 -4.48 -15.25 -37.48
N GLY A 34 -4.69 -13.93 -37.32
CA GLY A 34 -5.81 -13.38 -36.53
C GLY A 34 -5.40 -12.61 -35.26
N PRO A 35 -6.39 -12.27 -34.40
CA PRO A 35 -6.18 -11.47 -33.19
C PRO A 35 -5.34 -12.21 -32.15
N GLY A 36 -4.49 -11.45 -31.44
CA GLY A 36 -3.58 -11.96 -30.42
C GLY A 36 -3.90 -11.43 -29.02
N VAL A 37 -3.49 -12.18 -28.01
CA VAL A 37 -3.33 -11.69 -26.63
C VAL A 37 -1.85 -11.70 -26.29
N ALA A 38 -1.33 -10.54 -25.90
CA ALA A 38 0.05 -10.37 -25.44
C ALA A 38 0.08 -10.55 -23.92
N VAL A 39 0.63 -11.66 -23.45
CA VAL A 39 0.75 -11.97 -22.02
C VAL A 39 2.14 -11.54 -21.56
N ASN A 40 2.19 -10.57 -20.64
CA ASN A 40 3.41 -10.13 -19.97
C ASN A 40 3.39 -10.68 -18.54
N LEU A 41 4.43 -11.42 -18.19
CA LEU A 41 4.68 -11.95 -16.86
C LEU A 41 5.91 -11.22 -16.33
N ALA A 42 5.77 -10.51 -15.23
CA ALA A 42 6.89 -9.93 -14.52
C ALA A 42 7.03 -10.69 -13.20
N ALA A 43 8.09 -11.50 -13.08
CA ALA A 43 8.55 -11.92 -11.77
C ALA A 43 9.64 -10.95 -11.33
N LEU A 44 9.43 -10.30 -10.19
CA LEU A 44 10.39 -9.33 -9.68
C LEU A 44 11.76 -9.99 -9.48
N ASN A 45 12.81 -9.25 -9.82
CA ASN A 45 14.21 -9.66 -9.85
C ASN A 45 14.63 -10.33 -8.53
N LEU A 46 14.70 -11.67 -8.51
CA LEU A 46 15.13 -12.42 -7.35
C LEU A 46 16.61 -12.78 -7.50
N VAL A 47 17.45 -12.33 -6.56
CA VAL A 47 18.87 -12.72 -6.55
C VAL A 47 19.03 -14.24 -6.51
N GLY A 48 19.85 -14.75 -7.43
CA GLY A 48 20.12 -16.18 -7.58
C GLY A 48 19.02 -16.97 -8.30
N VAL A 49 18.15 -16.29 -9.07
CA VAL A 49 17.24 -16.91 -10.02
C VAL A 49 17.76 -16.68 -11.44
N GLY A 50 17.94 -17.77 -12.19
CA GLY A 50 18.36 -17.78 -13.59
C GLY A 50 17.28 -18.32 -14.54
N ASP A 51 16.16 -18.81 -14.02
CA ASP A 51 14.95 -19.05 -14.81
C ASP A 51 13.68 -19.17 -13.95
N VAL A 52 12.54 -18.79 -14.53
CA VAL A 52 11.21 -19.12 -14.04
C VAL A 52 10.41 -19.77 -15.16
N VAL A 53 9.73 -20.87 -14.83
CA VAL A 53 8.91 -21.64 -15.77
C VAL A 53 7.44 -21.40 -15.50
N TRP A 54 6.70 -21.06 -16.56
CA TRP A 54 5.30 -20.68 -16.51
C TRP A 54 4.45 -21.58 -17.40
N ASP A 55 3.28 -21.96 -16.92
CA ASP A 55 2.21 -22.50 -17.75
C ASP A 55 1.21 -21.38 -18.03
N VAL A 56 0.87 -21.18 -19.30
CA VAL A 56 -0.08 -20.15 -19.76
C VAL A 56 -1.18 -20.82 -20.56
N GLU A 57 -2.43 -20.51 -20.25
CA GLU A 57 -3.62 -21.02 -20.94
C GLU A 57 -4.56 -19.85 -21.24
N VAL A 58 -5.13 -19.82 -22.43
CA VAL A 58 -6.19 -18.88 -22.81
C VAL A 58 -7.44 -19.67 -23.12
N ARG A 59 -8.54 -19.30 -22.46
CA ARG A 59 -9.87 -19.89 -22.68
C ARG A 59 -10.84 -18.86 -23.24
N ASN A 60 -11.72 -19.30 -24.12
CA ASN A 60 -12.83 -18.48 -24.59
C ASN A 60 -13.99 -18.50 -23.57
N GLY A 61 -14.80 -17.44 -23.57
CA GLY A 61 -15.86 -17.23 -22.57
C GLY A 61 -17.16 -17.97 -22.80
N ALA A 62 -17.21 -18.93 -23.72
CA ALA A 62 -18.46 -19.43 -24.29
C ALA A 62 -19.27 -20.34 -23.35
N ALA A 63 -18.63 -20.95 -22.35
CA ALA A 63 -19.22 -21.91 -21.41
C ALA A 63 -18.45 -21.97 -20.08
N SER A 64 -19.00 -22.64 -19.06
CA SER A 64 -18.26 -22.96 -17.82
C SER A 64 -18.01 -24.48 -17.73
N PRO A 65 -16.75 -24.94 -17.83
CA PRO A 65 -15.56 -24.17 -18.17
C PRO A 65 -15.50 -23.83 -19.67
N GLY A 66 -14.84 -22.71 -20.01
CA GLY A 66 -14.63 -22.28 -21.40
C GLY A 66 -13.72 -23.21 -22.19
N GLU A 67 -13.78 -23.16 -23.52
CA GLU A 67 -12.90 -23.93 -24.40
C GLU A 67 -11.48 -23.35 -24.38
N VAL A 68 -10.47 -24.22 -24.40
CA VAL A 68 -9.07 -23.79 -24.49
C VAL A 68 -8.79 -23.34 -25.92
N VAL A 69 -8.49 -22.05 -26.09
CA VAL A 69 -8.03 -21.47 -27.36
C VAL A 69 -6.60 -21.94 -27.63
N TRP A 70 -5.72 -21.82 -26.63
CA TRP A 70 -4.37 -22.38 -26.64
C TRP A 70 -3.81 -22.53 -25.22
N GLN A 71 -2.77 -23.35 -25.11
CA GLN A 71 -1.99 -23.50 -23.90
C GLN A 71 -0.51 -23.71 -24.25
N ARG A 72 0.40 -23.17 -23.43
CA ARG A 72 1.84 -23.28 -23.65
C ARG A 72 2.61 -23.22 -22.34
N ARG A 73 3.73 -23.92 -22.31
CA ARG A 73 4.77 -23.73 -21.31
C ARG A 73 5.86 -22.82 -21.85
N ILE A 74 6.23 -21.81 -21.08
CA ILE A 74 7.28 -20.85 -21.43
C ILE A 74 8.29 -20.72 -20.29
N THR A 75 9.49 -20.25 -20.61
CA THR A 75 10.56 -19.98 -19.65
C THR A 75 10.99 -18.53 -19.78
N SER A 76 11.40 -17.91 -18.67
CA SER A 76 11.94 -16.55 -18.69
C SER A 76 13.20 -16.43 -19.55
N SER A 77 14.05 -17.46 -19.59
CA SER A 77 15.25 -17.48 -20.43
C SER A 77 14.95 -17.54 -21.94
N GLY A 78 13.81 -18.13 -22.33
CA GLY A 78 13.42 -18.30 -23.72
C GLY A 78 12.49 -17.21 -24.24
N TYR A 79 11.75 -16.55 -23.35
CA TYR A 79 10.69 -15.60 -23.69
C TYR A 79 10.79 -14.27 -22.92
N GLY A 80 11.87 -14.02 -22.18
CA GLY A 80 12.05 -12.78 -21.43
C GLY A 80 13.50 -12.55 -21.03
N ASP A 81 13.72 -12.21 -19.77
CA ASP A 81 14.99 -11.70 -19.25
C ASP A 81 15.92 -12.78 -18.65
N GLY A 82 15.44 -14.02 -18.49
CA GLY A 82 16.15 -15.06 -17.75
C GLY A 82 16.30 -14.77 -16.24
N ALA A 83 15.61 -13.76 -15.72
CA ALA A 83 15.57 -13.40 -14.30
C ALA A 83 14.15 -13.53 -13.71
N GLY A 84 13.18 -13.87 -14.56
CA GLY A 84 11.84 -14.33 -14.17
C GLY A 84 10.72 -13.79 -15.03
N SER A 85 10.95 -12.66 -15.71
CA SER A 85 9.99 -12.08 -16.63
C SER A 85 9.89 -12.89 -17.92
N ALA A 86 8.69 -12.94 -18.51
CA ALA A 86 8.45 -13.57 -19.80
C ALA A 86 7.31 -12.84 -20.54
N SER A 87 7.42 -12.71 -21.86
CA SER A 87 6.36 -12.18 -22.72
C SER A 87 6.04 -13.15 -23.84
N TYR A 88 4.75 -13.38 -24.08
CA TYR A 88 4.29 -14.28 -25.13
C TYR A 88 3.01 -13.76 -25.78
N VAL A 89 2.95 -13.78 -27.11
CA VAL A 89 1.75 -13.45 -27.88
C VAL A 89 1.15 -14.73 -28.47
N GLY A 90 -0.11 -15.00 -28.17
CA GLY A 90 -0.85 -16.16 -28.71
C GLY A 90 -2.23 -15.77 -29.25
N PRO A 91 -2.92 -16.65 -29.99
CA PRO A 91 -4.26 -16.37 -30.52
C PRO A 91 -5.27 -16.02 -29.43
N CYS A 92 -6.29 -15.23 -29.77
CA CYS A 92 -7.45 -15.01 -28.90
C CYS A 92 -8.77 -15.07 -29.67
N ASP A 93 -9.87 -15.42 -29.01
CA ASP A 93 -11.20 -15.46 -29.61
C ASP A 93 -11.87 -14.07 -29.51
N ALA A 94 -11.81 -13.28 -30.57
CA ALA A 94 -12.42 -11.95 -30.62
C ALA A 94 -13.94 -11.98 -30.88
N ASP A 95 -14.51 -13.14 -31.23
CA ASP A 95 -15.96 -13.28 -31.44
C ASP A 95 -16.71 -13.37 -30.10
N LEU A 96 -15.99 -13.58 -29.00
CA LEU A 96 -16.52 -13.67 -27.65
C LEU A 96 -15.94 -12.58 -26.73
N PRO A 97 -16.79 -11.89 -25.93
CA PRO A 97 -16.34 -10.76 -25.13
C PRO A 97 -15.50 -11.14 -23.89
N ASN A 98 -15.57 -12.41 -23.44
CA ASN A 98 -15.13 -12.85 -22.13
C ASN A 98 -14.03 -13.92 -22.18
N ASN A 99 -12.86 -13.60 -22.74
CA ASN A 99 -11.73 -14.53 -22.67
C ASN A 99 -11.11 -14.50 -21.27
N VAL A 100 -10.46 -15.59 -20.87
CA VAL A 100 -9.74 -15.68 -19.60
C VAL A 100 -8.33 -16.17 -19.87
N VAL A 101 -7.34 -15.40 -19.44
CA VAL A 101 -5.93 -15.82 -19.39
C VAL A 101 -5.68 -16.42 -18.01
N ARG A 102 -5.07 -17.61 -17.98
CA ARG A 102 -4.73 -18.36 -16.77
C ARG A 102 -3.23 -18.64 -16.76
N VAL A 103 -2.58 -18.34 -15.64
CA VAL A 103 -1.14 -18.50 -15.46
C VAL A 103 -0.85 -19.33 -14.23
N TRP A 104 0.11 -20.25 -14.33
CA TRP A 104 0.66 -21.00 -13.20
C TRP A 104 2.17 -20.81 -13.13
N VAL A 105 2.68 -20.71 -11.91
CA VAL A 105 4.12 -20.79 -11.63
C VAL A 105 4.47 -22.28 -11.50
N VAL A 106 5.26 -22.81 -12.42
CA VAL A 106 5.66 -24.22 -12.40
C VAL A 106 6.85 -24.42 -11.47
N GLY A 107 7.81 -23.51 -11.53
CA GLY A 107 9.02 -23.56 -10.69
C GLY A 107 9.98 -22.42 -10.98
N ILE A 108 10.87 -22.17 -10.01
CA ILE A 108 11.98 -21.22 -10.10
C ILE A 108 13.31 -21.99 -10.05
N TYR A 109 14.32 -21.52 -10.78
CA TYR A 109 15.58 -22.24 -10.98
C TYR A 109 16.77 -21.29 -10.88
N GLU A 110 17.90 -21.79 -10.36
CA GLU A 110 19.14 -21.00 -10.23
C GLU A 110 19.80 -20.75 -11.60
N ASP A 111 19.68 -21.69 -12.52
CA ASP A 111 20.20 -21.63 -13.88
C ASP A 111 19.07 -21.76 -14.91
N ALA A 112 19.33 -21.33 -16.16
CA ALA A 112 18.45 -21.57 -17.29
C ALA A 112 18.11 -23.07 -17.44
N VAL A 113 16.81 -23.40 -17.57
CA VAL A 113 16.40 -24.81 -17.64
C VAL A 113 16.68 -25.40 -19.01
N ALA A 114 17.39 -26.54 -19.06
CA ALA A 114 17.70 -27.20 -20.33
C ALA A 114 16.47 -27.88 -20.99
N SER A 115 15.43 -28.15 -20.20
CA SER A 115 14.15 -28.71 -20.67
C SER A 115 13.02 -28.22 -19.77
N SER A 116 12.10 -27.42 -20.32
CA SER A 116 10.93 -26.91 -19.60
C SER A 116 9.86 -27.98 -19.34
N GLY A 117 9.94 -29.15 -19.99
CA GLY A 117 8.84 -30.11 -19.99
C GLY A 117 7.61 -29.64 -20.78
N GLN A 118 6.52 -30.41 -20.72
CA GLN A 118 5.23 -30.10 -21.36
C GLN A 118 4.32 -29.33 -20.41
N PHE A 119 3.39 -28.55 -20.96
CA PHE A 119 2.32 -27.89 -20.20
C PHE A 119 1.55 -28.92 -19.36
N ASN A 120 1.33 -28.60 -18.08
CA ASN A 120 0.52 -29.43 -17.19
C ASN A 120 -0.06 -28.62 -16.01
N SER A 121 -0.62 -27.43 -16.29
CA SER A 121 -1.34 -26.60 -15.31
C SER A 121 -0.60 -26.41 -13.98
N GLY A 122 0.70 -26.08 -14.04
CA GLY A 122 1.51 -25.83 -12.84
C GLY A 122 2.07 -27.09 -12.16
N ALA A 123 1.89 -28.28 -12.73
CA ALA A 123 2.43 -29.49 -12.13
C ALA A 123 3.96 -29.47 -12.09
N ALA A 124 4.51 -29.49 -10.87
CA ALA A 124 5.95 -29.56 -10.61
C ALA A 124 6.49 -31.01 -10.58
N THR A 125 5.63 -32.03 -10.65
CA THR A 125 6.02 -33.45 -10.62
C THR A 125 5.26 -34.26 -11.67
N GLY A 126 5.82 -35.39 -12.08
CA GLY A 126 5.19 -36.31 -13.02
C GLY A 126 5.26 -35.83 -14.47
N VAL A 127 4.15 -35.91 -15.20
CA VAL A 127 4.07 -35.42 -16.58
C VAL A 127 4.28 -33.91 -16.59
N GLY A 128 5.12 -33.43 -17.51
CA GLY A 128 5.48 -32.01 -17.50
C GLY A 128 6.41 -31.63 -16.35
N VAL A 129 7.17 -32.55 -15.76
CA VAL A 129 8.27 -32.13 -14.88
C VAL A 129 9.32 -31.35 -15.66
N VAL A 130 9.81 -30.26 -15.08
CA VAL A 130 10.92 -29.47 -15.62
C VAL A 130 12.24 -30.15 -15.29
N GLY A 131 13.19 -30.16 -16.22
CA GLY A 131 14.53 -30.68 -15.96
C GLY A 131 15.35 -29.72 -15.11
N GLY A 132 15.76 -30.16 -13.91
CA GLY A 132 16.55 -29.37 -12.97
C GLY A 132 16.06 -29.54 -11.53
N ALA A 133 16.80 -28.98 -10.57
CA ALA A 133 16.32 -28.84 -9.20
C ALA A 133 15.67 -27.46 -9.05
N ALA A 134 14.36 -27.42 -8.78
CA ALA A 134 13.69 -26.16 -8.47
C ALA A 134 14.20 -25.63 -7.12
N LEU A 135 14.32 -24.31 -7.01
CA LEU A 135 14.54 -23.66 -5.72
C LEU A 135 13.26 -23.72 -4.89
N ASP A 136 13.40 -23.78 -3.57
CA ASP A 136 12.25 -23.70 -2.67
C ASP A 136 11.59 -22.31 -2.77
N PHE A 137 10.28 -22.29 -2.93
CA PHE A 137 9.46 -21.08 -2.93
C PHE A 137 8.03 -21.39 -2.51
N GLN A 138 7.32 -20.37 -2.06
CA GLN A 138 5.88 -20.45 -1.85
C GLN A 138 5.18 -20.18 -3.17
N ASN A 139 4.45 -21.17 -3.68
CA ASN A 139 3.84 -21.05 -5.00
C ASN A 139 2.46 -20.38 -4.89
N PRO A 140 2.24 -19.17 -5.48
CA PRO A 140 0.92 -18.51 -5.45
C PRO A 140 -0.16 -19.29 -6.21
N THR A 141 0.24 -20.30 -6.99
CA THR A 141 -0.63 -21.22 -7.73
C THR A 141 -0.60 -22.65 -7.20
N ALA A 142 -0.18 -22.83 -5.94
CA ALA A 142 -0.23 -24.11 -5.24
C ALA A 142 -1.63 -24.73 -5.29
N GLY A 143 -1.70 -26.06 -5.32
CA GLY A 143 -2.97 -26.78 -5.48
C GLY A 143 -3.56 -26.74 -6.90
N GLY A 144 -2.83 -26.19 -7.88
CA GLY A 144 -3.25 -26.16 -9.29
C GLY A 144 -4.25 -25.04 -9.60
N VAL A 145 -4.44 -24.08 -8.69
CA VAL A 145 -5.30 -22.91 -8.89
C VAL A 145 -4.49 -21.83 -9.64
N PRO A 146 -4.86 -21.45 -10.87
CA PRO A 146 -4.12 -20.42 -11.59
C PRO A 146 -4.43 -19.02 -11.10
N LEU A 147 -3.50 -18.14 -11.42
CA LEU A 147 -3.73 -16.71 -11.57
C LEU A 147 -4.62 -16.46 -12.79
N THR A 148 -5.69 -15.68 -12.65
CA THR A 148 -6.66 -15.46 -13.75
C THR A 148 -6.93 -13.99 -14.00
N ARG A 149 -6.96 -13.59 -15.28
CA ARG A 149 -7.40 -12.27 -15.74
C ARG A 149 -8.41 -12.41 -16.87
N ALA A 150 -9.50 -11.65 -16.81
CA ALA A 150 -10.43 -11.54 -17.92
C ALA A 150 -9.87 -10.59 -18.98
N VAL A 151 -10.11 -10.89 -20.26
CA VAL A 151 -9.69 -10.05 -21.38
C VAL A 151 -10.74 -10.04 -22.49
N THR A 152 -11.02 -8.86 -23.02
CA THR A 152 -11.85 -8.70 -24.22
C THR A 152 -10.94 -8.53 -25.42
N CYS A 153 -10.87 -9.55 -26.24
CA CYS A 153 -10.04 -9.53 -27.43
C CYS A 153 -10.67 -8.68 -28.52
N ARG A 154 -9.81 -8.03 -29.32
CA ARG A 154 -10.21 -7.13 -30.39
C ARG A 154 -9.80 -7.75 -31.71
N GLU A 155 -10.72 -7.75 -32.67
CA GLU A 155 -10.42 -8.23 -34.01
C GLU A 155 -9.24 -7.43 -34.60
N ASN A 156 -8.28 -8.13 -35.21
CA ASN A 156 -7.11 -7.53 -35.88
C ASN A 156 -6.21 -6.67 -34.97
N ALA A 157 -6.28 -6.84 -33.65
CA ALA A 157 -5.43 -6.11 -32.71
C ALA A 157 -4.97 -7.05 -31.58
N ASP A 158 -3.77 -6.77 -31.07
CA ASP A 158 -3.29 -7.43 -29.86
C ASP A 158 -3.88 -6.74 -28.63
N VAL A 159 -4.24 -7.53 -27.63
CA VAL A 159 -4.65 -7.02 -26.32
C VAL A 159 -3.64 -7.49 -25.29
N ALA A 160 -3.06 -6.54 -24.56
CA ALA A 160 -2.10 -6.85 -23.51
C ALA A 160 -2.81 -7.31 -22.23
N VAL A 161 -2.26 -8.33 -21.59
CA VAL A 161 -2.62 -8.81 -20.26
C VAL A 161 -1.33 -8.94 -19.46
N ALA A 162 -1.25 -8.24 -18.34
CA ALA A 162 -0.09 -8.28 -17.45
C ALA A 162 -0.41 -9.09 -16.18
N PHE A 163 0.60 -9.80 -15.70
CA PHE A 163 0.65 -10.42 -14.39
C PHE A 163 1.94 -10.00 -13.70
N ASP A 164 1.81 -9.16 -12.68
CA ASP A 164 2.92 -8.72 -11.84
C ASP A 164 2.94 -9.60 -10.60
N VAL A 165 3.98 -10.41 -10.45
CA VAL A 165 4.06 -11.48 -9.45
C VAL A 165 5.37 -11.38 -8.68
N SER A 166 5.30 -10.96 -7.43
CA SER A 166 6.42 -11.06 -6.50
C SER A 166 6.41 -12.45 -5.87
N LEU A 167 7.51 -13.21 -6.01
CA LEU A 167 7.63 -14.58 -5.48
C LEU A 167 8.42 -14.60 -4.17
N MET A 168 7.94 -15.40 -3.23
CA MET A 168 8.50 -15.54 -1.89
C MET A 168 9.29 -16.84 -1.73
N ARG A 169 10.49 -16.76 -1.16
CA ARG A 169 11.40 -17.90 -0.93
C ARG A 169 11.74 -18.09 0.55
N PRO A 170 11.88 -19.32 1.06
CA PRO A 170 12.46 -19.53 2.38
C PRO A 170 13.89 -18.98 2.46
N ALA A 171 14.16 -18.11 3.42
CA ALA A 171 15.49 -17.57 3.65
C ALA A 171 16.31 -18.53 4.54
N ARG A 172 17.54 -18.83 4.11
CA ARG A 172 18.46 -19.74 4.82
C ARG A 172 19.61 -19.01 5.54
N GLN A 173 19.61 -17.67 5.52
CA GLN A 173 20.67 -16.87 6.13
C GLN A 173 20.26 -16.38 7.53
N GLY A 174 20.76 -17.10 8.54
CA GLY A 174 21.17 -16.67 9.89
C GLY A 174 20.39 -15.58 10.65
N PHE A 175 20.19 -15.86 11.95
CA PHE A 175 19.63 -15.04 13.05
C PHE A 175 18.10 -15.02 13.22
N PHE A 176 17.34 -15.52 12.26
CA PHE A 176 15.89 -15.70 12.36
C PHE A 176 15.57 -17.18 12.20
N ASP A 177 14.82 -17.75 13.13
CA ASP A 177 14.54 -19.19 13.11
C ASP A 177 13.73 -19.60 11.86
N ILE A 178 12.95 -18.69 11.28
CA ILE A 178 12.28 -18.85 9.97
C ILE A 178 12.12 -17.48 9.31
N ALA A 179 12.58 -17.35 8.06
CA ALA A 179 12.44 -16.11 7.30
C ALA A 179 12.01 -16.40 5.85
N VAL A 180 11.41 -15.39 5.21
CA VAL A 180 10.99 -15.40 3.81
C VAL A 180 11.63 -14.24 3.06
N ASN A 181 12.02 -14.43 1.80
CA ASN A 181 12.59 -13.42 0.91
C ASN A 181 11.61 -13.10 -0.23
N PHE A 182 11.27 -11.84 -0.45
CA PHE A 182 10.58 -11.35 -1.64
C PHE A 182 11.10 -9.96 -2.02
N ASN A 183 11.38 -9.69 -3.30
CA ASN A 183 11.94 -8.40 -3.74
C ASN A 183 13.23 -7.99 -2.97
N ASP A 184 14.10 -8.96 -2.67
CA ASP A 184 15.27 -8.79 -1.79
C ASP A 184 14.96 -8.36 -0.34
N ILE A 185 13.69 -8.44 0.07
CA ILE A 185 13.21 -8.20 1.42
C ILE A 185 13.13 -9.50 2.19
N PHE A 186 13.89 -9.61 3.27
CA PHE A 186 13.88 -10.74 4.20
C PHE A 186 13.01 -10.43 5.41
N CYS A 187 11.91 -11.14 5.58
CA CYS A 187 11.01 -11.00 6.72
C CYS A 187 11.05 -12.23 7.64
N SER A 188 10.84 -12.00 8.92
CA SER A 188 10.61 -13.02 9.95
C SER A 188 9.39 -12.62 10.77
N ALA A 189 8.61 -13.60 11.20
CA ALA A 189 7.39 -13.37 11.96
C ALA A 189 7.10 -14.49 12.95
N LYS A 190 6.38 -14.13 14.02
CA LYS A 190 5.93 -15.06 15.05
C LYS A 190 4.71 -14.55 15.80
N PHE A 191 4.05 -15.45 16.52
CA PHE A 191 3.03 -15.13 17.51
C PHE A 191 3.23 -16.00 18.74
N ASP A 192 3.76 -15.39 19.81
CA ASP A 192 4.10 -16.10 21.04
C ASP A 192 3.00 -15.92 22.08
N CYS A 193 2.31 -17.01 22.43
CA CYS A 193 1.37 -17.07 23.55
C CYS A 193 2.01 -17.57 24.85
N CYS A 194 3.19 -18.20 24.75
CA CYS A 194 3.94 -18.71 25.89
C CYS A 194 5.43 -18.88 25.58
N ASN A 195 6.23 -19.00 26.64
CA ASN A 195 7.62 -19.37 26.57
C ASN A 195 7.74 -20.88 26.40
N ALA A 196 8.48 -21.31 25.37
CA ALA A 196 8.82 -22.72 25.15
C ALA A 196 9.99 -23.13 26.06
N THR A 197 9.73 -23.33 27.35
CA THR A 197 10.73 -23.78 28.33
C THR A 197 10.55 -25.27 28.65
N GLY A 198 11.53 -26.10 28.26
CA GLY A 198 11.60 -27.50 28.72
C GLY A 198 10.45 -28.42 28.25
N GLY A 199 9.80 -28.10 27.13
CA GLY A 199 8.66 -28.87 26.60
C GLY A 199 7.30 -28.48 27.20
N GLY A 200 7.24 -27.43 28.01
CA GLY A 200 6.02 -26.79 28.49
C GLY A 200 5.76 -25.44 27.82
N CYS A 201 4.60 -24.86 28.14
CA CYS A 201 4.11 -23.57 27.67
C CYS A 201 3.84 -22.70 28.91
N ASP A 202 4.85 -21.93 29.32
CA ASP A 202 4.76 -21.02 30.46
C ASP A 202 4.29 -19.65 29.99
N ASP A 203 3.37 -19.00 30.71
CA ASP A 203 2.88 -17.68 30.33
C ASP A 203 4.02 -16.67 30.16
N ILE A 204 3.91 -15.82 29.13
CA ILE A 204 4.82 -14.68 28.93
C ILE A 204 4.31 -13.53 29.81
N GLU A 205 5.08 -13.15 30.83
CA GLU A 205 4.71 -12.04 31.73
C GLU A 205 5.51 -10.78 31.39
N LEU A 206 4.99 -9.93 30.49
CA LEU A 206 5.68 -8.72 30.01
C LEU A 206 4.98 -7.42 30.44
N LEU A 207 3.69 -7.29 30.10
CA LEU A 207 2.94 -6.07 30.35
C LEU A 207 2.43 -6.02 31.79
N PHE A 208 2.35 -4.80 32.34
CA PHE A 208 1.84 -4.55 33.68
C PHE A 208 0.32 -4.50 33.70
N ASP A 209 -0.31 -5.20 34.64
CA ASP A 209 -1.76 -5.16 34.90
C ASP A 209 -2.16 -3.94 35.74
N GLU A 210 -3.46 -3.82 36.05
CA GLU A 210 -4.00 -2.77 36.93
C GLU A 210 -3.41 -2.77 38.36
N GLY A 211 -2.85 -3.90 38.81
CA GLY A 211 -2.18 -4.04 40.10
C GLY A 211 -0.70 -3.63 40.07
N GLY A 212 -0.16 -3.35 38.88
CA GLY A 212 1.26 -3.07 38.67
C GLY A 212 2.15 -4.30 38.72
N ALA A 213 1.58 -5.50 38.63
CA ALA A 213 2.33 -6.75 38.45
C ALA A 213 2.46 -7.06 36.94
N ARG A 214 3.50 -7.78 36.54
CA ARG A 214 3.56 -8.32 35.18
C ARG A 214 2.58 -9.49 35.07
N ALA A 215 1.86 -9.55 33.96
CA ALA A 215 0.84 -10.57 33.74
C ALA A 215 0.89 -11.12 32.31
N ARG A 216 0.10 -12.18 32.06
CA ARG A 216 0.05 -12.93 30.81
C ARG A 216 -0.08 -12.00 29.60
N THR A 217 0.84 -12.15 28.66
CA THR A 217 1.02 -11.30 27.48
C THR A 217 1.20 -12.17 26.25
N PHE A 218 0.48 -11.89 25.17
CA PHE A 218 0.76 -12.45 23.85
C PHE A 218 1.56 -11.46 23.01
N VAL A 219 2.45 -11.94 22.17
CA VAL A 219 3.35 -11.08 21.38
C VAL A 219 3.29 -11.47 19.90
N LEU A 220 2.78 -10.57 19.08
CA LEU A 220 3.00 -10.58 17.64
C LEU A 220 4.36 -9.95 17.35
N GLY A 221 5.21 -10.68 16.64
CA GLY A 221 6.50 -10.17 16.19
C GLY A 221 6.59 -10.14 14.67
N LEU A 222 7.05 -9.03 14.11
CA LEU A 222 7.38 -8.86 12.70
C LEU A 222 8.70 -8.11 12.59
N ALA A 223 9.62 -8.60 11.78
CA ALA A 223 10.82 -7.86 11.41
C ALA A 223 11.23 -8.18 9.98
N CYS A 224 11.55 -7.15 9.20
CA CYS A 224 12.03 -7.30 7.84
C CYS A 224 13.29 -6.47 7.57
N THR A 225 13.98 -6.79 6.48
CA THR A 225 15.10 -6.01 5.93
C THR A 225 15.06 -6.07 4.40
N ALA A 226 15.04 -4.93 3.73
CA ALA A 226 15.14 -4.79 2.27
C ALA A 226 16.59 -4.91 1.73
N GLY A 227 17.55 -5.32 2.59
CA GLY A 227 18.94 -5.52 2.21
C GLY A 227 19.90 -4.47 2.79
N THR A 228 21.06 -4.34 2.14
CA THR A 228 22.12 -3.39 2.52
C THR A 228 22.34 -2.37 1.41
N GLY A 229 22.36 -1.08 1.73
CA GLY A 229 22.63 -0.03 0.75
C GLY A 229 22.11 1.32 1.23
N ASP A 230 22.73 2.40 0.78
CA ASP A 230 22.26 3.76 1.12
C ASP A 230 20.93 4.12 0.40
N ASP A 231 20.56 3.32 -0.61
CA ASP A 231 19.34 3.38 -1.42
C ASP A 231 18.30 2.32 -1.01
N VAL A 232 18.43 1.76 0.20
CA VAL A 232 17.49 0.78 0.74
C VAL A 232 16.71 1.39 1.91
N ALA A 233 15.39 1.31 1.86
CA ALA A 233 14.51 1.79 2.91
C ALA A 233 13.46 0.73 3.23
N THR A 234 13.70 -0.08 4.27
CA THR A 234 12.72 -1.08 4.70
C THR A 234 11.51 -0.39 5.34
N GLU A 235 10.36 -0.51 4.69
CA GLU A 235 9.05 -0.09 5.19
C GLU A 235 8.21 -1.30 5.56
N LEU A 236 7.43 -1.19 6.63
CA LEU A 236 6.53 -2.24 7.08
C LEU A 236 5.09 -1.75 6.99
N TYR A 237 4.20 -2.65 6.61
CA TYR A 237 2.76 -2.41 6.56
C TYR A 237 2.03 -3.49 7.35
N LEU A 238 1.09 -3.10 8.21
CA LEU A 238 0.43 -4.00 9.14
C LEU A 238 -1.04 -3.61 9.31
N ASP A 239 -1.93 -4.59 9.14
CA ASP A 239 -3.35 -4.46 9.45
C ASP A 239 -3.57 -4.31 10.96
N ARG A 240 -4.74 -3.81 11.37
CA ARG A 240 -5.17 -3.95 12.77
C ARG A 240 -5.18 -5.42 13.18
N LEU A 241 -4.96 -5.66 14.47
CA LEU A 241 -5.17 -6.98 15.06
C LEU A 241 -6.66 -7.08 15.37
N ALA A 242 -7.36 -7.91 14.59
CA ALA A 242 -8.77 -8.17 14.78
C ALA A 242 -8.96 -9.39 15.67
N LEU A 243 -9.84 -9.28 16.67
CA LEU A 243 -10.22 -10.40 17.53
C LEU A 243 -11.71 -10.68 17.38
N ASP A 244 -12.07 -11.92 17.07
CA ASP A 244 -13.43 -12.47 17.11
C ASP A 244 -13.54 -13.35 18.36
N CYS A 245 -14.29 -12.88 19.35
CA CYS A 245 -14.43 -13.48 20.68
C CYS A 245 -15.84 -13.99 20.93
N SER A 246 -16.84 -13.55 20.17
CA SER A 246 -18.25 -13.88 20.33
C SER A 246 -18.67 -15.07 19.47
N SER A 247 -18.04 -15.26 18.30
CA SER A 247 -18.33 -16.37 17.39
C SER A 247 -17.06 -16.86 16.68
N PRO A 248 -16.01 -17.26 17.43
CA PRO A 248 -14.72 -17.70 16.87
C PRO A 248 -14.93 -18.92 15.96
N GLY A 249 -14.91 -18.70 14.65
CA GLY A 249 -15.17 -19.74 13.66
C GLY A 249 -14.37 -19.53 12.39
N THR A 250 -13.97 -20.61 11.74
CA THR A 250 -13.16 -20.54 10.51
C THR A 250 -13.96 -20.05 9.30
N GLY A 251 -15.30 -20.08 9.34
CA GLY A 251 -16.17 -19.77 8.21
C GLY A 251 -16.72 -18.33 8.15
N THR A 252 -16.88 -17.66 9.29
CA THR A 252 -17.33 -16.27 9.38
C THR A 252 -16.54 -15.60 10.48
N PHE A 253 -15.67 -14.66 10.10
CA PHE A 253 -14.89 -13.89 11.05
C PHE A 253 -15.50 -12.49 11.15
N ALA A 254 -15.96 -12.13 12.34
CA ALA A 254 -16.46 -10.81 12.64
C ALA A 254 -15.65 -10.24 13.81
N ALA A 255 -14.85 -9.21 13.53
CA ALA A 255 -14.06 -8.59 14.58
C ALA A 255 -14.99 -8.00 15.65
N ASP A 256 -14.86 -8.46 16.88
CA ASP A 256 -15.47 -7.83 18.05
C ASP A 256 -14.60 -6.68 18.57
N LEU A 257 -13.29 -6.89 18.51
CA LEU A 257 -12.26 -5.93 18.92
C LEU A 257 -11.26 -5.71 17.78
N LEU A 258 -10.80 -4.47 17.63
CA LEU A 258 -9.70 -4.11 16.76
C LEU A 258 -8.63 -3.37 17.57
N VAL A 259 -7.39 -3.87 17.55
CA VAL A 259 -6.25 -3.23 18.19
C VAL A 259 -5.39 -2.55 17.13
N SER A 260 -5.17 -1.24 17.30
CA SER A 260 -4.31 -0.44 16.45
C SER A 260 -2.84 -0.83 16.60
N ALA A 261 -2.17 -1.10 15.47
CA ALA A 261 -0.72 -1.23 15.42
C ALA A 261 -0.02 0.14 15.25
N GLY A 262 -0.74 1.17 14.83
CA GLY A 262 -0.23 2.48 14.44
C GLY A 262 -0.18 3.53 15.55
N GLY A 263 -0.26 3.14 16.82
CA GLY A 263 -0.27 4.10 17.93
C GLY A 263 0.88 5.12 17.86
N PRO A 264 0.66 6.41 18.16
CA PRO A 264 1.57 7.49 17.77
C PRO A 264 2.97 7.38 18.40
N ASN A 265 3.06 6.77 19.59
CA ASN A 265 4.31 6.54 20.29
C ASN A 265 4.53 5.03 20.53
N PRO A 266 5.78 4.54 20.47
CA PRO A 266 6.09 3.20 20.93
C PRO A 266 5.88 3.08 22.45
N GLY A 267 5.58 1.87 22.92
CA GLY A 267 5.29 1.55 24.32
C GLY A 267 3.82 1.18 24.55
N ASN A 268 3.35 1.40 25.77
CA ASN A 268 1.97 1.11 26.16
C ASN A 268 1.02 2.10 25.49
N GLN A 269 -0.06 1.59 24.90
CA GLN A 269 -1.03 2.38 24.15
C GLN A 269 -2.25 2.79 24.99
N CYS A 270 -2.54 2.04 26.04
CA CYS A 270 -3.69 2.26 26.93
C CYS A 270 -3.24 2.24 28.39
N THR A 271 -4.13 2.73 29.27
CA THR A 271 -3.93 2.57 30.72
C THR A 271 -4.27 1.11 31.10
N PRO A 272 -3.47 0.43 31.95
CA PRO A 272 -3.78 -0.92 32.38
C PRO A 272 -5.20 -1.05 32.96
N GLY A 273 -5.98 -1.98 32.43
CA GLY A 273 -7.37 -2.25 32.84
C GLY A 273 -8.41 -1.22 32.41
N ALA A 274 -8.07 -0.31 31.49
CA ALA A 274 -8.97 0.68 30.90
C ALA A 274 -8.75 0.81 29.39
N LEU A 275 -9.07 -0.26 28.67
CA LEU A 275 -8.94 -0.40 27.22
C LEU A 275 -10.20 0.05 26.50
N SER A 276 -11.35 -0.08 27.12
CA SER A 276 -12.63 0.34 26.52
C SER A 276 -12.65 1.86 26.42
N GLY A 277 -12.84 2.37 25.19
CA GLY A 277 -12.69 3.80 24.88
C GLY A 277 -11.24 4.31 24.78
N CYS A 278 -10.23 3.44 24.89
CA CYS A 278 -8.85 3.80 24.56
C CYS A 278 -8.73 4.05 23.05
N ALA A 279 -7.98 5.08 22.64
CA ALA A 279 -7.83 5.43 21.23
C ALA A 279 -7.20 4.32 20.36
N ALA A 280 -6.45 3.41 20.95
CA ALA A 280 -5.85 2.27 20.24
C ALA A 280 -6.79 1.06 20.09
N ILE A 281 -8.00 1.12 20.65
CA ILE A 281 -8.97 0.03 20.68
C ILE A 281 -10.28 0.49 20.05
N ALA A 282 -10.78 -0.27 19.09
CA ALA A 282 -12.14 -0.12 18.60
C ALA A 282 -12.96 -1.38 18.92
N GLU A 283 -14.23 -1.20 19.25
CA GLU A 283 -15.15 -2.26 19.69
C GLU A 283 -16.34 -2.39 18.72
N PRO A 284 -16.10 -2.69 17.43
CA PRO A 284 -17.18 -2.71 16.43
C PRO A 284 -18.27 -3.75 16.71
N GLY A 285 -17.96 -4.82 17.45
CA GLY A 285 -18.93 -5.83 17.90
C GLY A 285 -19.71 -5.43 19.16
N GLY A 286 -19.40 -4.28 19.77
CA GLY A 286 -19.98 -3.83 21.04
C GLY A 286 -19.53 -4.65 22.26
N LEU A 287 -18.45 -5.44 22.10
CA LEU A 287 -17.84 -6.21 23.16
C LEU A 287 -16.89 -5.31 23.97
N ASP A 288 -17.00 -5.38 25.29
CA ASP A 288 -16.16 -4.62 26.21
C ASP A 288 -14.73 -5.19 26.23
N ALA A 289 -13.76 -4.43 25.72
CA ALA A 289 -12.37 -4.84 25.58
C ALA A 289 -11.73 -5.19 26.93
N ASP A 290 -12.15 -4.51 28.01
CA ASP A 290 -11.64 -4.73 29.37
C ASP A 290 -11.92 -6.14 29.90
N LEU A 291 -12.86 -6.90 29.30
CA LEU A 291 -13.12 -8.30 29.64
C LEU A 291 -12.05 -9.26 29.11
N TYR A 292 -11.37 -8.89 28.03
CA TYR A 292 -10.47 -9.77 27.28
C TYR A 292 -9.02 -9.33 27.38
N LEU A 293 -8.80 -8.03 27.46
CA LEU A 293 -7.49 -7.41 27.47
C LEU A 293 -7.34 -6.51 28.71
N PHE A 294 -6.14 -6.43 29.26
CA PHE A 294 -5.80 -5.47 30.30
C PHE A 294 -4.77 -4.44 29.83
N GLN A 295 -4.06 -4.68 28.71
CA GLN A 295 -3.14 -3.71 28.12
C GLN A 295 -2.88 -4.01 26.64
N ALA A 296 -2.52 -2.99 25.87
CA ALA A 296 -1.92 -3.13 24.54
C ALA A 296 -0.65 -2.28 24.48
N ALA A 297 0.39 -2.80 23.83
CA ALA A 297 1.64 -2.07 23.61
C ALA A 297 2.16 -2.32 22.19
N VAL A 298 2.80 -1.31 21.61
CA VAL A 298 3.41 -1.36 20.27
C VAL A 298 4.87 -1.00 20.39
N TYR A 299 5.76 -1.86 19.92
CA TYR A 299 7.20 -1.60 19.89
C TYR A 299 7.68 -1.64 18.46
N ARG A 300 8.35 -0.58 18.02
CA ARG A 300 8.87 -0.48 16.66
C ARG A 300 10.20 0.23 16.67
N GLY A 301 11.05 -0.10 15.70
CA GLY A 301 12.36 0.53 15.57
C GLY A 301 13.24 -0.15 14.54
N GLU A 302 14.35 0.51 14.24
CA GLU A 302 15.41 -0.04 13.40
C GLU A 302 16.46 -0.71 14.30
N GLU A 303 16.79 -1.95 14.02
CA GLU A 303 17.92 -2.62 14.66
C GLU A 303 19.22 -2.27 13.95
N ALA A 304 20.24 -1.91 14.73
CA ALA A 304 21.60 -1.66 14.24
C ALA A 304 22.33 -2.96 13.87
N LEU A 305 21.78 -3.71 12.90
CA LEU A 305 22.44 -4.86 12.30
C LEU A 305 23.28 -4.42 11.10
N THR A 306 24.38 -5.15 10.90
CA THR A 306 25.22 -4.96 9.71
C THR A 306 25.39 -6.28 8.98
N SER A 307 25.47 -6.21 7.66
CA SER A 307 25.84 -7.32 6.79
C SER A 307 26.95 -6.87 5.86
N GLY A 308 28.07 -7.60 5.84
CA GLY A 308 29.26 -7.17 5.09
C GLY A 308 29.87 -5.82 5.54
N GLY A 309 29.54 -5.34 6.75
CA GLY A 309 29.97 -4.03 7.26
C GLY A 309 29.09 -2.85 6.85
N LEU A 310 28.03 -3.08 6.07
CA LEU A 310 27.01 -2.09 5.72
C LEU A 310 25.77 -2.26 6.63
N ALA A 311 25.02 -1.18 6.84
CA ALA A 311 23.75 -1.25 7.56
C ALA A 311 22.78 -2.19 6.83
N ALA A 312 22.13 -3.08 7.57
CA ALA A 312 21.17 -4.02 7.02
C ALA A 312 19.72 -3.48 7.07
N HIS A 313 19.49 -2.24 7.50
CA HIS A 313 18.17 -1.60 7.54
C HIS A 313 17.05 -2.50 8.09
N LYS A 314 17.35 -3.25 9.17
CA LYS A 314 16.37 -4.17 9.75
C LYS A 314 15.38 -3.38 10.57
N THR A 315 14.13 -3.49 10.20
CA THR A 315 12.99 -2.74 10.72
C THR A 315 12.05 -3.73 11.40
N TYR A 316 11.62 -3.47 12.64
CA TYR A 316 10.71 -4.36 13.38
C TYR A 316 9.45 -3.64 13.87
N TRP A 317 8.33 -4.38 13.93
CA TRP A 317 7.05 -3.91 14.44
C TRP A 317 6.38 -5.03 15.25
N ASN A 318 6.41 -4.89 16.57
CA ASN A 318 5.88 -5.85 17.51
C ASN A 318 4.65 -5.28 18.21
N VAL A 319 3.63 -6.11 18.40
CA VAL A 319 2.43 -5.77 19.17
C VAL A 319 2.30 -6.74 20.33
N ALA A 320 2.24 -6.22 21.55
CA ALA A 320 2.06 -7.00 22.76
C ALA A 320 0.65 -6.77 23.32
N LEU A 321 -0.05 -7.86 23.60
CA LEU A 321 -1.42 -7.88 24.13
C LEU A 321 -1.39 -8.44 25.55
N GLY A 322 -1.73 -7.62 26.54
CA GLY A 322 -1.93 -8.07 27.91
C GLY A 322 -3.32 -8.67 28.00
N VAL A 323 -3.41 -9.98 28.27
CA VAL A 323 -4.65 -10.74 28.09
C VAL A 323 -5.25 -11.23 29.41
N ARG A 324 -6.58 -11.33 29.45
CA ARG A 324 -7.35 -11.93 30.56
C ARG A 324 -7.78 -13.35 30.20
N ALA A 325 -8.23 -14.11 31.21
CA ALA A 325 -8.60 -15.52 31.05
C ALA A 325 -9.60 -15.82 29.90
N PRO A 326 -10.64 -14.99 29.63
CA PRO A 326 -11.58 -15.26 28.54
C PRO A 326 -10.97 -15.23 27.13
N ILE A 327 -9.73 -14.72 26.96
CA ILE A 327 -9.08 -14.59 25.65
C ILE A 327 -8.93 -15.90 24.89
N SER A 328 -8.88 -17.04 25.59
CA SER A 328 -8.76 -18.36 24.97
C SER A 328 -9.99 -18.75 24.14
N GLY A 329 -11.09 -18.03 24.30
CA GLY A 329 -12.28 -18.15 23.46
C GLY A 329 -12.25 -17.26 22.22
N CYS A 330 -11.15 -16.58 21.91
CA CYS A 330 -11.06 -15.68 20.76
C CYS A 330 -10.19 -16.23 19.63
N HIS A 331 -10.46 -15.78 18.41
CA HIS A 331 -9.64 -15.97 17.23
C HIS A 331 -9.03 -14.62 16.81
N LEU A 332 -7.72 -14.57 16.56
CA LEU A 332 -7.04 -13.39 16.06
C LEU A 332 -6.77 -13.49 14.56
N ARG A 333 -7.05 -12.40 13.82
CA ARG A 333 -6.61 -12.21 12.43
C ARG A 333 -5.88 -10.90 12.22
N THR A 334 -4.78 -10.95 11.49
CA THR A 334 -4.11 -9.77 10.93
C THR A 334 -3.18 -10.18 9.79
N ARG A 335 -2.66 -9.20 9.04
CA ARG A 335 -1.74 -9.40 7.93
C ARG A 335 -0.70 -8.29 7.92
N ALA A 336 0.48 -8.61 7.43
CA ALA A 336 1.53 -7.64 7.21
C ALA A 336 2.26 -7.90 5.91
N THR A 337 2.80 -6.85 5.33
CA THR A 337 3.82 -6.98 4.29
C THR A 337 4.94 -5.97 4.56
N ALA A 338 5.94 -5.98 3.70
CA ALA A 338 7.05 -5.06 3.76
C ALA A 338 7.38 -4.60 2.35
N ASP A 339 8.14 -3.52 2.28
CA ASP A 339 8.56 -2.94 1.01
C ASP A 339 9.93 -2.29 1.12
N ASN A 340 10.57 -2.05 -0.03
CA ASN A 340 11.70 -1.16 -0.14
C ASN A 340 11.20 0.19 -0.66
N GLY A 341 10.85 1.13 0.23
CA GLY A 341 10.28 2.43 -0.16
C GLY A 341 11.18 3.33 -1.03
N ALA A 342 12.39 2.88 -1.36
CA ALA A 342 13.27 3.51 -2.35
C ALA A 342 13.09 2.94 -3.78
N ASN A 343 12.42 1.81 -3.94
CA ASN A 343 12.06 1.19 -5.20
C ASN A 343 10.61 1.54 -5.52
N ALA A 344 10.35 2.06 -6.73
CA ALA A 344 8.99 2.39 -7.16
C ALA A 344 8.37 1.30 -8.05
N ASP A 345 9.16 0.29 -8.43
CA ASP A 345 8.80 -0.73 -9.42
C ASP A 345 8.28 -2.04 -8.77
N ASP A 346 8.02 -2.04 -7.47
CA ASP A 346 7.51 -3.21 -6.72
C ASP A 346 5.99 -3.23 -6.55
N HIS A 347 5.31 -2.21 -7.08
CA HIS A 347 3.85 -2.07 -7.07
C HIS A 347 3.26 -1.99 -5.65
N VAL A 348 4.05 -1.51 -4.69
CA VAL A 348 3.59 -1.20 -3.34
C VAL A 348 3.86 0.27 -3.06
N ASP A 349 2.81 1.09 -3.00
CA ASP A 349 2.94 2.51 -2.65
C ASP A 349 2.17 2.82 -1.39
N GLY A 350 2.90 3.32 -0.38
CA GLY A 350 2.34 3.76 0.90
C GLY A 350 1.47 2.70 1.58
N GLY A 351 1.76 1.41 1.39
CA GLY A 351 1.01 0.30 1.99
C GLY A 351 -0.20 -0.17 1.19
N THR A 352 -0.30 0.24 -0.07
CA THR A 352 -1.26 -0.33 -1.02
C THR A 352 -0.51 -1.10 -2.10
N VAL A 353 -0.84 -2.37 -2.25
CA VAL A 353 -0.45 -3.21 -3.39
C VAL A 353 -1.38 -2.89 -4.55
N ASP A 354 -0.83 -2.60 -5.73
CA ASP A 354 -1.61 -2.24 -6.91
C ASP A 354 -2.62 -3.33 -7.32
N GLY A 355 -3.77 -2.90 -7.83
CA GLY A 355 -4.74 -3.78 -8.47
C GLY A 355 -4.12 -4.32 -9.75
N GLY A 356 -3.86 -5.62 -9.82
CA GLY A 356 -2.93 -6.11 -10.83
C GLY A 356 -2.00 -7.17 -10.29
N THR A 357 -1.57 -6.94 -9.05
CA THR A 357 -0.34 -7.51 -8.52
C THR A 357 -0.61 -8.63 -7.52
N VAL A 358 0.14 -9.72 -7.67
CA VAL A 358 0.28 -10.78 -6.66
C VAL A 358 1.49 -10.46 -5.82
N TYR A 359 1.27 -10.00 -4.60
CA TYR A 359 2.31 -9.59 -3.67
C TYR A 359 2.26 -10.43 -2.40
N PRO A 360 3.41 -10.87 -1.86
CA PRO A 360 3.43 -11.70 -0.67
C PRO A 360 3.04 -10.90 0.57
N PHE A 361 2.44 -11.60 1.53
CA PHE A 361 2.19 -11.08 2.86
C PHE A 361 2.38 -12.19 3.89
N ILE A 362 2.54 -11.81 5.15
CA ILE A 362 2.50 -12.71 6.30
C ILE A 362 1.15 -12.54 6.97
N GLY A 363 0.42 -13.63 7.12
CA GLY A 363 -0.88 -13.69 7.79
C GLY A 363 -0.76 -14.34 9.16
N TRP A 364 -1.54 -13.82 10.10
CA TRP A 364 -1.80 -14.45 11.38
C TRP A 364 -3.28 -14.83 11.41
N ASP A 365 -3.59 -16.11 11.57
CA ASP A 365 -4.93 -16.66 11.80
C ASP A 365 -4.84 -17.61 13.01
N VAL A 366 -4.94 -17.04 14.21
CA VAL A 366 -4.51 -17.67 15.46
C VAL A 366 -5.70 -18.00 16.34
N ASP A 367 -5.95 -19.28 16.59
CA ASP A 367 -6.82 -19.73 17.67
C ASP A 367 -6.11 -19.52 19.02
N LEU A 368 -6.54 -18.50 19.77
CA LEU A 368 -5.89 -18.10 21.02
C LEU A 368 -6.10 -19.12 22.15
N GLY A 369 -6.99 -20.11 21.98
CA GLY A 369 -7.18 -21.21 22.90
C GLY A 369 -6.16 -22.33 22.76
N SER A 370 -5.56 -22.48 21.57
CA SER A 370 -4.58 -23.55 21.26
C SER A 370 -3.19 -23.03 20.92
N CYS A 371 -3.04 -21.71 20.75
CA CYS A 371 -1.78 -21.04 20.46
C CYS A 371 -0.65 -21.38 21.45
N GLN A 372 0.57 -21.56 20.91
CA GLN A 372 1.81 -21.79 21.62
C GLN A 372 2.86 -20.73 21.22
N ALA A 373 4.10 -21.11 20.94
CA ALA A 373 5.09 -20.28 20.27
C ALA A 373 5.01 -20.53 18.76
N GLU A 374 4.15 -19.78 18.08
CA GLU A 374 3.85 -19.97 16.66
C GLU A 374 4.90 -19.25 15.81
N GLN A 375 5.61 -20.00 14.97
CA GLN A 375 6.62 -19.47 14.05
C GLN A 375 6.10 -19.51 12.61
N LEU A 376 6.52 -18.54 11.80
CA LEU A 376 6.16 -18.44 10.39
C LEU A 376 6.37 -19.77 9.64
N ASP A 377 5.34 -20.27 8.96
CA ASP A 377 5.36 -21.49 8.12
C ASP A 377 5.78 -22.79 8.83
N VAL A 378 5.91 -22.80 10.16
CA VAL A 378 5.97 -24.05 10.97
C VAL A 378 4.59 -24.47 11.47
N SER A 379 3.69 -23.51 11.70
CA SER A 379 2.29 -23.78 11.96
C SER A 379 1.40 -23.08 10.94
N ALA A 380 0.14 -23.52 10.84
CA ALA A 380 -0.84 -22.86 10.00
C ALA A 380 -1.29 -21.49 10.56
N MET A 381 -0.93 -21.16 11.82
CA MET A 381 -1.39 -19.95 12.50
C MET A 381 -0.61 -18.70 12.10
N VAL A 382 0.67 -18.86 11.75
CA VAL A 382 1.51 -17.78 11.20
C VAL A 382 2.00 -18.28 9.85
N ALA A 383 1.35 -17.83 8.79
CA ALA A 383 1.55 -18.40 7.47
C ALA A 383 1.83 -17.30 6.45
N SER A 384 2.68 -17.63 5.50
CA SER A 384 2.93 -16.79 4.36
C SER A 384 1.82 -16.96 3.31
N GLY A 385 1.47 -15.88 2.61
CA GLY A 385 0.35 -15.82 1.67
C GLY A 385 0.58 -14.81 0.56
N TYR A 386 -0.38 -14.68 -0.35
CA TYR A 386 -0.31 -13.76 -1.50
C TYR A 386 -1.62 -12.98 -1.66
N THR A 387 -1.52 -11.70 -2.02
CA THR A 387 -2.68 -10.90 -2.40
C THR A 387 -3.39 -11.54 -3.59
N ALA A 388 -4.72 -11.37 -3.63
CA ALA A 388 -5.49 -11.86 -4.76
C ALA A 388 -5.27 -10.97 -5.98
N LEU A 389 -5.39 -11.55 -7.18
CA LEU A 389 -5.55 -10.77 -8.40
C LEU A 389 -6.94 -10.14 -8.41
N SER A 390 -7.05 -8.92 -7.91
CA SER A 390 -8.22 -8.07 -8.07
C SER A 390 -7.88 -6.87 -8.95
N ASP A 391 -8.91 -6.20 -9.45
CA ASP A 391 -8.78 -4.90 -10.12
C ASP A 391 -8.67 -3.77 -9.09
N THR A 392 -9.09 -4.03 -7.85
CA THR A 392 -8.84 -3.16 -6.71
C THR A 392 -7.50 -3.52 -6.08
N GLY A 393 -6.71 -2.53 -5.68
CA GLY A 393 -5.51 -2.77 -4.87
C GLY A 393 -5.83 -3.40 -3.52
N THR A 394 -4.82 -4.01 -2.90
CA THR A 394 -4.91 -4.50 -1.51
C THR A 394 -4.20 -3.51 -0.60
N THR A 395 -4.93 -2.91 0.34
CA THR A 395 -4.40 -1.95 1.30
C THR A 395 -4.22 -2.58 2.67
N PHE A 396 -3.17 -2.17 3.38
CA PHE A 396 -2.93 -2.46 4.80
C PHE A 396 -3.35 -1.27 5.66
N ASP A 397 -3.77 -1.47 6.91
CA ASP A 397 -4.28 -0.35 7.73
C ASP A 397 -3.19 0.69 8.12
N TYR A 398 -1.95 0.26 8.35
CA TYR A 398 -0.87 1.15 8.81
C TYR A 398 0.44 0.93 8.07
N ALA A 399 1.20 2.01 7.95
CA ALA A 399 2.57 2.04 7.45
C ALA A 399 3.52 2.51 8.55
N TRP A 400 4.74 1.97 8.55
CA TRP A 400 5.83 2.44 9.39
C TRP A 400 7.18 2.26 8.72
N ALA A 401 8.00 3.32 8.78
CA ALA A 401 9.38 3.34 8.32
C ALA A 401 10.27 4.04 9.37
N PRO A 402 11.58 3.70 9.45
CA PRO A 402 12.52 4.43 10.28
C PRO A 402 12.52 5.94 9.98
N GLY A 403 12.41 6.77 11.03
CA GLY A 403 12.39 8.22 10.89
C GLY A 403 11.03 8.84 10.53
N ALA A 404 10.00 8.02 10.25
CA ALA A 404 8.63 8.48 10.07
C ALA A 404 7.73 8.03 11.26
N PRO A 405 6.76 8.85 11.70
CA PRO A 405 5.70 8.36 12.56
C PRO A 405 4.91 7.27 11.83
N PRO A 406 4.33 6.28 12.53
CA PRO A 406 3.40 5.38 11.90
C PRO A 406 2.24 6.20 11.33
N ALA A 407 1.83 5.88 10.12
CA ALA A 407 0.72 6.54 9.46
C ALA A 407 -0.39 5.53 9.21
N ARG A 408 -1.63 5.97 9.34
CA ARG A 408 -2.74 5.18 8.81
C ARG A 408 -2.73 5.29 7.30
N VAL A 409 -2.91 4.16 6.63
CA VAL A 409 -3.01 4.09 5.18
C VAL A 409 -4.48 3.97 4.82
N CYS A 410 -4.90 4.76 3.84
CA CYS A 410 -6.24 4.67 3.28
C CYS A 410 -6.17 4.11 1.86
N PRO A 411 -7.20 3.37 1.42
CA PRO A 411 -7.25 2.90 0.05
C PRO A 411 -7.15 4.08 -0.95
N PRO A 412 -6.63 3.86 -2.17
CA PRO A 412 -6.55 4.90 -3.18
C PRO A 412 -7.89 5.62 -3.40
N GLY A 413 -7.86 6.95 -3.38
CA GLY A 413 -9.04 7.81 -3.53
C GLY A 413 -9.80 8.11 -2.23
N TRP A 414 -9.40 7.53 -1.09
CA TRP A 414 -9.98 7.81 0.22
C TRP A 414 -9.22 8.92 0.94
N LEU A 415 -9.93 9.69 1.76
CA LEU A 415 -9.31 10.70 2.62
C LEU A 415 -9.16 10.17 4.04
N LEU A 416 -8.02 10.43 4.68
CA LEU A 416 -7.85 10.23 6.11
C LEU A 416 -8.42 11.43 6.87
N ILE A 417 -9.48 11.23 7.66
CA ILE A 417 -10.04 12.22 8.59
C ILE A 417 -9.84 11.72 10.02
N GLY A 418 -8.85 12.27 10.71
CA GLY A 418 -8.46 11.80 12.04
C GLY A 418 -7.88 10.39 11.96
N ASP A 419 -8.46 9.45 12.70
CA ASP A 419 -8.19 8.02 12.51
C ASP A 419 -8.87 7.54 11.24
N THR A 420 -10.07 7.98 10.86
CA THR A 420 -10.95 7.27 9.94
C THR A 420 -10.64 7.49 8.46
N CYS A 421 -10.49 6.40 7.69
CA CYS A 421 -10.52 6.49 6.23
C CYS A 421 -11.97 6.63 5.77
N VAL A 422 -12.26 7.68 5.00
CA VAL A 422 -13.59 7.94 4.45
C VAL A 422 -13.55 7.95 2.93
N ASP A 423 -14.46 7.23 2.29
CA ASP A 423 -14.76 7.36 0.88
C ASP A 423 -15.70 8.54 0.67
N ASN A 424 -15.49 9.30 -0.41
CA ASN A 424 -16.39 10.36 -0.86
C ASN A 424 -16.77 11.36 0.25
N VAL A 425 -15.83 12.25 0.58
CA VAL A 425 -16.15 13.38 1.45
C VAL A 425 -17.04 14.36 0.69
N ASP A 426 -18.35 14.26 0.89
CA ASP A 426 -19.28 15.32 0.53
C ASP A 426 -18.97 16.53 1.42
N LEU A 427 -18.15 17.45 0.90
CA LEU A 427 -17.88 18.71 1.57
C LEU A 427 -19.14 19.59 1.48
N ILE A 428 -20.04 19.46 2.45
CA ILE A 428 -21.22 20.32 2.54
C ILE A 428 -20.78 21.67 3.08
N VAL A 429 -20.52 22.62 2.18
CA VAL A 429 -20.31 24.03 2.53
C VAL A 429 -21.67 24.68 2.79
N ASN A 430 -22.13 24.64 4.04
CA ASN A 430 -23.31 25.39 4.46
C ASN A 430 -22.94 26.86 4.73
N GLY A 431 -23.20 27.73 3.77
CA GLY A 431 -23.15 29.18 3.94
C GLY A 431 -24.56 29.76 4.05
N THR A 432 -24.79 30.63 5.03
CA THR A 432 -25.97 31.53 5.03
C THR A 432 -25.54 32.81 4.33
N PHE A 433 -26.09 33.08 3.14
CA PHE A 433 -25.89 34.36 2.45
C PHE A 433 -26.77 35.41 3.13
N ASP A 434 -26.17 36.35 3.83
CA ASP A 434 -26.87 37.51 4.41
C ASP A 434 -26.95 38.61 3.34
N GLY A 435 -27.82 38.38 2.38
CA GLY A 435 -28.26 39.33 1.38
C GLY A 435 -29.74 39.09 1.15
N ASP A 436 -30.51 40.16 1.04
CA ASP A 436 -31.96 40.16 0.85
C ASP A 436 -32.31 39.57 -0.54
N VAL A 437 -32.14 38.27 -0.71
CA VAL A 437 -32.43 37.53 -1.93
C VAL A 437 -33.67 36.69 -1.66
N SER A 438 -34.80 37.19 -2.15
CA SER A 438 -36.04 36.43 -2.21
C SER A 438 -35.83 35.17 -3.05
N SER A 439 -35.71 34.03 -2.39
CA SER A 439 -35.76 32.64 -2.89
C SER A 439 -34.68 32.22 -3.92
N TRP A 440 -33.75 31.38 -3.47
CA TRP A 440 -32.97 30.49 -4.33
C TRP A 440 -33.25 29.04 -3.92
N THR A 441 -33.77 28.24 -4.84
CA THR A 441 -33.87 26.78 -4.71
C THR A 441 -33.07 26.17 -5.84
N GLY A 442 -31.77 25.97 -5.62
CA GLY A 442 -30.89 25.23 -6.52
C GLY A 442 -30.30 24.04 -5.77
N ALA A 443 -30.54 22.83 -6.27
CA ALA A 443 -29.87 21.64 -5.76
C ALA A 443 -28.40 21.66 -6.18
N LEU A 444 -27.49 21.47 -5.23
CA LEU A 444 -26.07 21.26 -5.53
C LEU A 444 -25.90 19.87 -6.15
N GLY A 445 -25.23 19.81 -7.30
CA GLY A 445 -24.85 18.55 -7.93
C GLY A 445 -23.77 17.83 -7.12
N SER A 446 -23.80 16.50 -7.17
CA SER A 446 -22.82 15.60 -6.53
C SER A 446 -21.39 15.90 -7.00
N TRP A 447 -20.43 15.84 -6.07
CA TRP A 447 -19.01 15.93 -6.38
C TRP A 447 -18.48 14.56 -6.84
N SER A 448 -17.61 14.56 -7.83
CA SER A 448 -16.74 13.42 -8.13
C SER A 448 -15.29 13.92 -8.07
N ALA A 449 -14.37 13.08 -7.59
CA ALA A 449 -12.94 13.39 -7.62
C ALA A 449 -12.52 13.79 -9.05
N GLY A 450 -12.06 15.04 -9.23
CA GLY A 450 -11.66 15.62 -10.52
C GLY A 450 -12.74 16.40 -11.30
N GLY A 451 -13.93 16.62 -10.75
CA GLY A 451 -14.99 17.40 -11.41
C GLY A 451 -14.88 18.91 -11.19
N HIS A 452 -14.87 19.71 -12.28
CA HIS A 452 -15.03 21.16 -12.21
C HIS A 452 -16.50 21.54 -11.94
N ALA A 453 -16.76 22.31 -10.88
CA ALA A 453 -18.07 22.91 -10.65
C ALA A 453 -18.07 24.37 -11.13
N THR A 454 -18.96 24.72 -12.05
CA THR A 454 -19.22 26.11 -12.45
C THR A 454 -20.42 26.63 -11.67
N ILE A 455 -20.20 27.57 -10.76
CA ILE A 455 -21.29 28.30 -10.10
C ILE A 455 -21.68 29.45 -11.02
N ALA A 456 -22.82 29.33 -11.72
CA ALA A 456 -23.35 30.42 -12.53
C ALA A 456 -24.07 31.43 -11.62
N THR A 457 -23.45 32.58 -11.36
CA THR A 457 -24.11 33.70 -10.69
C THR A 457 -24.84 34.56 -11.74
N GLY A 458 -26.16 34.40 -11.81
CA GLY A 458 -27.02 35.26 -12.63
C GLY A 458 -27.50 36.46 -11.83
N GLY A 459 -26.67 37.48 -11.64
CA GLY A 459 -27.02 38.72 -10.93
C GLY A 459 -26.49 39.96 -11.64
N THR A 460 -27.34 40.97 -11.83
CA THR A 460 -26.96 42.25 -12.46
C THR A 460 -26.71 43.31 -11.39
N GLY A 461 -25.43 43.64 -11.17
CA GLY A 461 -25.01 44.89 -10.54
C GLY A 461 -25.24 45.02 -9.02
N GLY A 462 -24.38 44.40 -8.23
CA GLY A 462 -24.20 44.67 -6.79
C GLY A 462 -22.78 44.28 -6.35
N THR A 463 -22.21 45.02 -5.39
CA THR A 463 -20.99 44.60 -4.68
C THR A 463 -21.33 43.39 -3.81
N ASP A 464 -20.89 42.21 -4.23
CA ASP A 464 -21.11 40.97 -3.51
C ASP A 464 -20.09 40.81 -2.37
N TYR A 465 -20.59 40.40 -1.20
CA TYR A 465 -19.77 40.06 -0.04
C TYR A 465 -19.75 38.54 0.12
N PHE A 466 -18.56 37.95 0.13
CA PHE A 466 -18.39 36.54 0.50
C PHE A 466 -18.12 36.45 2.00
N ARG A 467 -19.00 35.75 2.73
CA ARG A 467 -18.74 35.35 4.11
C ARG A 467 -18.63 33.83 4.15
N GLN A 468 -17.42 33.32 4.22
CA GLN A 468 -17.19 31.90 4.43
C GLN A 468 -17.13 31.63 5.93
N THR A 469 -18.03 30.77 6.43
CA THR A 469 -17.92 30.24 7.80
C THR A 469 -17.40 28.83 7.70
N VAL A 470 -16.11 28.64 8.01
CA VAL A 470 -15.53 27.31 8.15
C VAL A 470 -15.91 26.82 9.54
N THR A 471 -16.75 25.79 9.61
CA THR A 471 -17.00 25.11 10.88
C THR A 471 -15.85 24.12 11.08
N THR A 472 -14.93 24.46 11.99
CA THR A 472 -13.85 23.55 12.37
C THR A 472 -14.43 22.33 13.08
N ILE A 473 -14.08 21.14 12.62
CA ILE A 473 -14.30 19.91 13.41
C ILE A 473 -13.28 19.96 14.56
N PRO A 474 -13.69 19.71 15.82
CA PRO A 474 -12.75 19.71 16.94
C PRO A 474 -11.58 18.75 16.71
N GLY A 475 -10.34 19.26 16.76
CA GLY A 475 -9.12 18.45 16.70
C GLY A 475 -8.48 18.30 15.32
N VAL A 476 -8.91 19.06 14.31
CA VAL A 476 -8.26 19.02 12.99
C VAL A 476 -7.94 20.43 12.48
N ASP A 477 -6.66 20.70 12.25
CA ASP A 477 -6.19 21.88 11.52
C ASP A 477 -6.04 21.53 10.03
N TYR A 478 -6.61 22.35 9.14
CA TYR A 478 -6.50 22.16 7.69
C TYR A 478 -5.87 23.41 7.04
N LEU A 479 -5.01 23.17 6.04
CA LEU A 479 -4.58 24.18 5.07
C LEU A 479 -5.41 23.98 3.80
N LEU A 480 -6.30 24.91 3.51
CA LEU A 480 -7.03 24.99 2.23
C LEU A 480 -6.44 26.14 1.42
N THR A 481 -5.68 25.82 0.38
CA THR A 481 -5.18 26.81 -0.58
C THR A 481 -6.16 26.92 -1.73
N TRP A 482 -6.60 28.13 -2.06
CA TRP A 482 -7.46 28.41 -3.21
C TRP A 482 -6.73 29.36 -4.14
N ASP A 483 -6.67 29.05 -5.44
CA ASP A 483 -6.30 30.02 -6.46
C ASP A 483 -7.57 30.64 -7.02
N VAL A 484 -7.67 31.97 -6.94
CA VAL A 484 -8.76 32.73 -7.55
C VAL A 484 -8.27 33.23 -8.90
N VAL A 485 -8.67 32.56 -9.98
CA VAL A 485 -8.36 33.04 -11.34
C VAL A 485 -9.52 33.92 -11.82
N SER A 486 -9.25 35.22 -11.92
CA SER A 486 -10.14 36.16 -12.61
C SER A 486 -9.95 36.04 -14.12
N LEU A 487 -11.01 35.66 -14.84
CA LEU A 487 -11.04 35.73 -16.31
C LEU A 487 -11.82 36.99 -16.72
N ALA A 488 -11.09 38.05 -17.07
CA ALA A 488 -11.68 39.25 -17.63
C ALA A 488 -12.15 38.99 -19.09
N GLY A 489 -13.43 38.69 -19.25
CA GLY A 489 -14.10 38.72 -20.56
C GLY A 489 -14.60 40.13 -20.91
N PRO A 490 -14.50 40.59 -22.17
CA PRO A 490 -15.05 41.87 -22.59
C PRO A 490 -16.58 41.78 -22.65
N GLY A 491 -17.24 41.95 -21.50
CA GLY A 491 -18.69 41.82 -21.40
C GLY A 491 -19.32 41.85 -20.01
N GLY A 492 -18.54 41.95 -18.92
CA GLY A 492 -19.09 42.24 -17.58
C GLY A 492 -19.75 41.06 -16.86
N VAL A 493 -19.43 39.81 -17.22
CA VAL A 493 -19.71 38.64 -16.36
C VAL A 493 -18.37 38.12 -15.87
N GLU A 494 -18.03 38.40 -14.62
CA GLU A 494 -16.91 37.75 -13.95
C GLU A 494 -17.32 36.32 -13.61
N SER A 495 -16.69 35.35 -14.26
CA SER A 495 -16.81 33.95 -13.88
C SER A 495 -15.61 33.62 -13.00
N TYR A 496 -15.89 33.22 -11.76
CA TYR A 496 -14.86 32.76 -10.83
C TYR A 496 -14.70 31.24 -11.02
N VAL A 497 -13.50 30.82 -11.42
CA VAL A 497 -13.15 29.39 -11.51
C VAL A 497 -12.30 29.06 -10.29
N PHE A 498 -12.77 28.12 -9.47
CA PHE A 498 -11.99 27.54 -8.39
C PHE A 498 -11.30 26.29 -8.93
N ALA A 499 -9.97 26.29 -8.94
CA ALA A 499 -9.18 25.10 -9.23
C ALA A 499 -8.46 24.68 -7.95
N THR A 500 -8.58 23.42 -7.58
CA THR A 500 -7.71 22.80 -6.58
C THR A 500 -6.51 22.23 -7.31
N ASN A 501 -5.33 22.79 -7.08
CA ASN A 501 -4.10 22.16 -7.54
C ASN A 501 -3.63 21.19 -6.45
N SER A 502 -3.71 19.89 -6.69
CA SER A 502 -3.10 18.88 -5.84
C SER A 502 -2.00 18.16 -6.61
N THR A 503 -0.82 18.75 -6.67
CA THR A 503 0.44 18.00 -6.82
C THR A 503 1.65 18.84 -6.41
N GLU A 504 2.65 18.11 -5.92
CA GLU A 504 4.04 18.44 -5.60
C GLU A 504 4.41 18.94 -4.18
N ASN A 505 5.13 18.02 -3.53
CA ASN A 505 5.94 18.12 -2.32
C ASN A 505 7.02 19.21 -2.42
N PRO A 506 7.07 20.21 -1.52
CA PRO A 506 8.23 21.08 -1.40
C PRO A 506 9.09 20.68 -0.20
N ARG A 507 10.11 19.84 -0.45
CA ARG A 507 11.34 19.89 0.36
C ARG A 507 12.12 21.13 -0.05
N ASN A 508 12.06 22.20 0.75
CA ASN A 508 13.20 23.08 1.09
C ASN A 508 12.74 24.26 1.96
N GLY A 509 13.21 24.29 3.22
CA GLY A 509 12.97 25.38 4.15
C GLY A 509 13.87 26.58 3.88
N VAL A 510 13.28 27.74 3.64
CA VAL A 510 13.98 29.04 3.66
C VAL A 510 13.71 29.72 5.01
N LYS A 511 14.78 30.02 5.76
CA LYS A 511 14.72 30.88 6.97
C LYS A 511 14.82 32.35 6.55
N LEU A 512 13.96 33.21 7.09
CA LEU A 512 14.16 34.66 7.08
C LEU A 512 14.03 35.27 8.49
N ASN A 513 14.95 36.20 8.77
CA ASN A 513 15.17 36.97 10.00
C ASN A 513 14.41 38.32 9.90
N PRO A 514 13.84 38.92 10.96
CA PRO A 514 13.00 40.10 10.80
C PRO A 514 13.82 41.38 10.91
N ALA A 515 13.76 42.21 9.87
CA ALA A 515 14.01 43.63 9.98
C ALA A 515 13.06 44.41 9.04
N THR A 516 12.52 45.49 9.60
CA THR A 516 11.52 46.42 9.11
C THR A 516 11.77 47.00 7.71
N HIS A 517 10.77 46.97 6.82
CA HIS A 517 10.65 47.90 5.68
C HIS A 517 9.17 48.22 5.35
N THR A 518 8.90 49.51 5.14
CA THR A 518 7.72 50.06 4.45
C THR A 518 7.85 49.84 2.93
N ALA A 519 6.80 49.35 2.26
CA ALA A 519 6.78 49.17 0.79
C ALA A 519 5.52 49.77 0.12
N ALA A 520 5.68 50.13 -1.15
CA ALA A 520 4.71 50.83 -2.01
C ALA A 520 3.76 49.86 -2.75
N ALA A 521 2.72 50.43 -3.39
CA ALA A 521 1.68 49.71 -4.14
C ALA A 521 2.25 48.68 -5.13
N GLY A 522 1.74 47.44 -5.04
CA GLY A 522 2.15 46.32 -5.91
C GLY A 522 2.80 45.12 -5.19
N THR A 523 2.85 45.10 -3.85
CA THR A 523 3.38 43.95 -3.08
C THR A 523 2.27 43.27 -2.29
N GLY A 524 2.20 41.94 -2.38
CA GLY A 524 1.28 41.12 -1.57
C GLY A 524 1.50 41.30 -0.07
N PHE A 525 0.41 41.28 0.69
CA PHE A 525 0.43 41.35 2.14
C PHE A 525 0.49 39.95 2.73
N THR A 526 1.40 39.71 3.67
CA THR A 526 1.38 38.51 4.52
C THR A 526 0.88 38.92 5.90
N TYR A 527 -0.25 38.36 6.33
CA TYR A 527 -0.71 38.46 7.71
C TYR A 527 -0.37 37.16 8.42
N ALA A 528 0.34 37.24 9.55
CA ALA A 528 0.54 36.13 10.46
C ALA A 528 -0.30 36.37 11.71
N PHE A 529 -1.17 35.41 12.04
CA PHE A 529 -1.91 35.41 13.30
C PHE A 529 -1.35 34.30 14.18
N THR A 530 -1.10 34.60 15.45
CA THR A 530 -0.76 33.61 16.47
C THR A 530 -1.91 33.54 17.44
N ALA A 531 -2.66 32.43 17.44
CA ALA A 531 -3.71 32.19 18.42
C ALA A 531 -3.12 31.35 19.57
N GLN A 532 -3.06 31.91 20.77
CA GLN A 532 -2.85 31.14 22.00
C GLN A 532 -4.15 31.12 22.80
N THR A 533 -4.98 30.08 22.68
CA THR A 533 -6.05 29.85 23.66
C THR A 533 -6.46 28.37 23.76
N THR A 534 -6.97 27.98 24.93
CA THR A 534 -7.44 26.64 25.32
C THR A 534 -8.97 26.48 25.20
N GLN A 535 -9.64 27.13 24.25
CA GLN A 535 -11.10 27.04 24.07
C GLN A 535 -11.53 26.30 22.80
N THR A 536 -12.66 25.62 22.91
CA THR A 536 -13.21 24.58 22.02
C THR A 536 -13.84 25.06 20.70
N ASN A 537 -13.86 26.36 20.43
CA ASN A 537 -14.37 26.92 19.17
C ASN A 537 -13.54 28.13 18.77
N ILE A 538 -12.86 28.06 17.63
CA ILE A 538 -12.19 29.21 17.02
C ILE A 538 -13.07 29.72 15.88
N VAL A 539 -13.60 30.94 16.02
CA VAL A 539 -14.23 31.66 14.91
C VAL A 539 -13.20 32.64 14.36
N LEU A 540 -12.55 32.29 13.25
CA LEU A 540 -11.76 33.24 12.47
C LEU A 540 -12.69 33.93 11.48
N ALA A 541 -13.08 35.17 11.77
CA ALA A 541 -13.75 36.03 10.81
C ALA A 541 -12.69 36.94 10.15
N THR A 542 -12.43 36.73 8.86
CA THR A 542 -11.70 37.69 8.04
C THR A 542 -12.71 38.52 7.25
N GLU A 543 -12.74 39.83 7.51
CA GLU A 543 -13.46 40.80 6.68
C GLU A 543 -12.43 41.43 5.73
N VAL A 544 -12.52 41.13 4.43
CA VAL A 544 -11.68 41.76 3.40
C VAL A 544 -12.53 42.77 2.64
N GLN A 545 -12.38 44.05 2.94
CA GLN A 545 -12.94 45.12 2.11
C GLN A 545 -12.04 45.36 0.91
N VAL A 546 -12.50 44.98 -0.29
CA VAL A 546 -11.82 45.30 -1.54
C VAL A 546 -12.40 46.61 -2.09
N GLY A 547 -11.67 47.70 -1.90
CA GLY A 547 -11.95 48.95 -2.63
C GLY A 547 -11.36 48.87 -4.03
N SER A 548 -12.18 49.02 -5.07
CA SER A 548 -11.96 49.28 -6.52
C SER A 548 -10.61 48.98 -7.22
N SER A 549 -9.70 48.22 -6.66
CA SER A 549 -8.44 47.80 -7.28
C SER A 549 -8.30 46.29 -7.16
N THR A 550 -8.03 45.66 -8.31
CA THR A 550 -7.80 44.23 -8.50
C THR A 550 -6.71 43.72 -7.55
N LEU A 551 -7.06 42.70 -6.76
CA LEU A 551 -6.12 41.88 -5.99
C LEU A 551 -5.91 40.59 -6.76
N ASP A 552 -4.66 40.28 -7.11
CA ASP A 552 -4.35 39.12 -7.95
C ASP A 552 -4.12 37.82 -7.17
N ASN A 553 -4.05 37.82 -5.83
CA ASN A 553 -4.01 36.59 -5.01
C ASN A 553 -4.24 36.86 -3.51
N VAL A 554 -4.96 35.97 -2.82
CA VAL A 554 -5.05 35.91 -1.35
C VAL A 554 -4.66 34.49 -0.91
N THR A 555 -3.55 34.37 -0.19
CA THR A 555 -3.08 33.08 0.36
C THR A 555 -3.21 33.11 1.87
N LEU A 556 -4.01 32.18 2.44
CA LEU A 556 -4.16 32.03 3.89
C LEU A 556 -3.22 30.92 4.37
N PHE A 557 -2.31 31.25 5.29
CA PHE A 557 -1.46 30.27 5.96
C PHE A 557 -2.00 30.04 7.37
N ILE A 558 -2.33 28.79 7.68
CA ILE A 558 -2.55 28.33 9.05
C ILE A 558 -1.38 27.40 9.37
N ALA A 559 -0.54 27.80 10.30
CA ALA A 559 0.58 27.01 10.80
C ALA A 559 0.18 26.35 12.13
N PRO A 560 0.76 25.18 12.48
CA PRO A 560 0.44 24.44 13.71
C PRO A 560 0.72 25.22 14.99
#